data_AF-A0A7S8IF01-F1
#
_entry.id   AF-A0A7S8IF01-F1
#
_cell.length_a   1.000
_cell.length_b   1.000
_cell.length_c   1.000
_cell.angle_alpha   90.00
_cell.angle_beta   90.00
_cell.angle_gamma   90.00
#
_symmetry.space_group_name_H-M   'P 1'
#
loop_
_entity.id
_entity.type
_entity.pdbx_description
1 polymer ?
#
loop_
_entity_poly.entity_id
_entity_poly.type
_entity_poly.pdbx_seq_one_letter_code
_entity_poly.pdbx_strand_id
1 'polypeptide(L)'
;MSLRTLRTVNDLTTDRVLTNLQKQYMQVLCSALILFSGVGIVAMFYGANQRGTTLNFSGTIVQISLILFASFVLILLDRNRLSLSAQMLIYATSIAAIATLFMTADNENLSLIEVLTGPYLIVSILALITSAVLSARFDYFITTIAVIGAAVVFVAFSLNGEDSLAAQSLLSYVTIIIFTQVMVSIALRFFVGATRTAADSTQRINSLLEASAIVGQSLSRYLNTDHLFQHAIDIIRDRFGYYHVQIFIVDEATQFAELKASTGDIGQIMLNRQHKLAIGSRSVIGRVTQTKEIVVTDNTRQDEFHAYNELLPDTRSEIAVPILDGDRLIGALDVQSLRPHAFNQPEQQALTAIASQLAVAIRNARLFQQQQQSIQENVRLLQESEENLNEIKRLNSQLTHDTWQEYIVGRQRLTGVTLQGERFAPGAEWTNTMSQAAQQQKVIITEQDDQRVMAVPISLRDQIIGAIEVETDAATNQIDAVAIIEAIAERLALSLDNARLFEETQEASINEQVISTMVTDFQSTNSLQDLLQTALVGLTESLGANTGTIRLSKVPTQANYTTLTTHNGTKNGHQNGTAYNGNGKGNGNGYHANHNNGGSHPASDGGIA
;
A
#
# COMPACT_ATOMS: atom_id res chain seq x y z
N MET A 1 5.37 34.67 -10.27
CA MET A 1 5.86 34.17 -11.58
C MET A 1 7.14 34.93 -11.89
N SER A 2 8.31 34.28 -11.89
CA SER A 2 9.60 34.97 -11.80
C SER A 2 10.09 35.48 -13.17
N LEU A 3 10.86 36.57 -13.18
CA LEU A 3 11.48 37.20 -14.37
C LEU A 3 12.30 36.23 -15.24
N ARG A 4 12.68 35.05 -14.73
CA ARG A 4 13.32 33.98 -15.51
C ARG A 4 12.38 33.34 -16.52
N THR A 5 11.08 33.20 -16.21
CA THR A 5 10.10 32.56 -17.09
C THR A 5 9.74 33.45 -18.29
N LEU A 6 9.76 34.77 -18.12
CA LEU A 6 9.52 35.74 -19.20
C LEU A 6 10.68 35.80 -20.22
N ARG A 7 11.94 35.63 -19.77
CA ARG A 7 13.09 35.56 -20.68
C ARG A 7 13.11 34.28 -21.53
N THR A 8 12.77 33.14 -20.93
CA THR A 8 12.73 31.86 -21.68
C THR A 8 11.62 31.86 -22.73
N VAL A 9 10.45 32.43 -22.42
CA VAL A 9 9.35 32.54 -23.38
C VAL A 9 9.70 33.47 -24.54
N ASN A 10 10.38 34.59 -24.27
CA ASN A 10 10.78 35.55 -25.31
C ASN A 10 11.90 35.01 -26.22
N ASP A 11 12.87 34.27 -25.66
CA ASP A 11 13.92 33.60 -26.45
C ASP A 11 13.32 32.45 -27.31
N LEU A 12 12.38 31.66 -26.77
CA LEU A 12 11.67 30.60 -27.52
C LEU A 12 10.82 31.15 -28.67
N THR A 13 10.17 32.30 -28.49
CA THR A 13 9.41 32.94 -29.58
C THR A 13 10.32 33.55 -30.63
N THR A 14 11.45 34.14 -30.23
CA THR A 14 12.40 34.77 -31.15
C THR A 14 13.12 33.72 -31.99
N ASP A 15 13.55 32.60 -31.38
CA ASP A 15 14.12 31.46 -32.12
C ASP A 15 13.11 30.84 -33.07
N ARG A 16 11.85 30.62 -32.65
CA ARG A 16 10.80 30.09 -33.54
C ARG A 16 10.52 31.02 -34.72
N VAL A 17 10.49 32.34 -34.50
CA VAL A 17 10.26 33.33 -35.56
C VAL A 17 11.46 33.37 -36.52
N LEU A 18 12.70 33.35 -36.00
CA LEU A 18 13.91 33.27 -36.83
C LEU A 18 13.97 31.97 -37.64
N THR A 19 13.61 30.84 -37.02
CA THR A 19 13.57 29.52 -37.69
C THR A 19 12.50 29.48 -38.77
N ASN A 20 11.36 30.13 -38.55
CA ASN A 20 10.29 30.24 -39.55
C ASN A 20 10.66 31.18 -40.70
N LEU A 21 11.32 32.31 -40.42
CA LEU A 21 11.85 33.22 -41.45
C LEU A 21 12.97 32.56 -42.26
N GLN A 22 13.92 31.87 -41.62
CA GLN A 22 14.95 31.10 -42.32
C GLN A 22 14.36 29.98 -43.16
N LYS A 23 13.33 29.28 -42.67
CA LYS A 23 12.55 28.33 -43.48
C LYS A 23 11.96 29.04 -44.70
N GLN A 24 11.25 30.15 -44.53
CA GLN A 24 10.63 30.89 -45.64
C GLN A 24 11.65 31.37 -46.69
N TYR A 25 12.77 31.96 -46.27
CA TYR A 25 13.83 32.40 -47.18
C TYR A 25 14.46 31.24 -47.94
N MET A 26 14.73 30.13 -47.26
CA MET A 26 15.31 28.95 -47.89
C MET A 26 14.30 28.25 -48.83
N GLN A 27 13.00 28.33 -48.55
CA GLN A 27 11.93 27.89 -49.47
C GLN A 27 11.88 28.74 -50.75
N VAL A 28 12.01 30.06 -50.63
CA VAL A 28 12.06 30.98 -51.78
C VAL A 28 13.32 30.75 -52.61
N LEU A 29 14.47 30.56 -51.96
CA LEU A 29 15.75 30.28 -52.63
C LEU A 29 15.73 28.95 -53.40
N CYS A 30 15.22 27.87 -52.78
CA CYS A 30 15.03 26.59 -53.46
C CYS A 30 14.05 26.70 -54.63
N SER A 31 12.96 27.46 -54.46
CA SER A 31 11.97 27.69 -55.54
C SER A 31 12.60 28.45 -56.72
N ALA A 32 13.46 29.44 -56.45
CA ALA A 32 14.18 30.22 -57.46
C ALA A 32 15.25 29.38 -58.19
N LEU A 33 15.97 28.52 -57.48
CA LEU A 33 16.96 27.59 -58.07
C LEU A 33 16.30 26.56 -58.99
N ILE A 34 15.14 26.03 -58.61
CA ILE A 34 14.32 25.13 -59.45
C ILE A 34 13.83 25.86 -60.71
N LEU A 35 13.43 27.13 -60.58
CA LEU A 35 13.05 28.00 -61.69
C LEU A 35 14.21 28.18 -62.69
N PHE A 36 15.41 28.46 -62.18
CA PHE A 36 16.59 28.64 -63.01
C PHE A 36 17.04 27.33 -63.71
N SER A 37 16.95 26.18 -63.04
CA SER A 37 17.28 24.90 -63.67
C SER A 37 16.26 24.50 -64.74
N GLY A 38 14.96 24.72 -64.49
CA GLY A 38 13.90 24.40 -65.44
C GLY A 38 13.96 25.27 -66.70
N VAL A 39 14.14 26.59 -66.53
CA VAL A 39 14.26 27.52 -67.67
C VAL A 39 15.57 27.28 -68.44
N GLY A 40 16.66 26.95 -67.76
CA GLY A 40 17.94 26.63 -68.39
C GLY A 40 17.88 25.38 -69.28
N ILE A 41 17.18 24.34 -68.83
CA ILE A 41 16.96 23.11 -69.62
C ILE A 41 16.08 23.42 -70.85
N VAL A 42 14.97 24.12 -70.68
CA VAL A 42 14.08 24.49 -71.80
C VAL A 42 14.77 25.40 -72.82
N ALA A 43 15.57 26.37 -72.36
CA ALA A 43 16.33 27.26 -73.23
C ALA A 43 17.47 26.54 -73.97
N MET A 44 18.14 25.57 -73.33
CA MET A 44 19.12 24.70 -74.00
C MET A 44 18.48 23.87 -75.11
N PHE A 45 17.29 23.30 -74.87
CA PHE A 45 16.56 22.53 -75.88
C PHE A 45 16.07 23.39 -77.05
N TYR A 46 15.50 24.57 -76.77
CA TYR A 46 15.03 25.48 -77.82
C TYR A 46 16.20 26.01 -78.67
N GLY A 47 17.34 26.32 -78.02
CA GLY A 47 18.56 26.77 -78.72
C GLY A 47 19.27 25.67 -79.52
N ALA A 48 19.21 24.40 -79.07
CA ALA A 48 19.74 23.27 -79.81
C ALA A 48 18.90 22.94 -81.06
N ASN A 49 17.57 23.04 -80.94
CA ASN A 49 16.65 22.78 -82.05
C ASN A 49 16.72 23.86 -83.16
N GLN A 50 16.95 25.12 -82.79
CA GLN A 50 17.11 26.24 -83.74
C GLN A 50 18.44 26.21 -84.52
N ARG A 51 19.48 25.53 -84.04
CA ARG A 51 20.83 25.54 -84.65
C ARG A 51 21.11 24.40 -85.62
N GLY A 52 20.18 23.46 -85.81
CA GLY A 52 20.34 22.35 -86.77
C GLY A 52 21.56 21.45 -86.50
N THR A 53 22.17 21.55 -85.32
CA THR A 53 23.31 20.71 -84.93
C THR A 53 22.78 19.45 -84.27
N THR A 54 23.01 18.30 -84.90
CA THR A 54 22.77 16.96 -84.34
C THR A 54 23.76 16.68 -83.20
N LEU A 55 23.59 17.34 -82.07
CA LEU A 55 24.22 16.92 -80.83
C LEU A 55 23.43 15.72 -80.31
N ASN A 56 23.94 14.51 -80.60
CA ASN A 56 23.48 13.24 -80.02
C ASN A 56 23.74 13.24 -78.50
N PHE A 57 22.93 13.97 -77.75
CA PHE A 57 22.78 13.70 -76.33
C PHE A 57 21.99 12.40 -76.21
N SER A 58 22.65 11.33 -75.76
CA SER A 58 22.00 10.05 -75.47
C SER A 58 20.79 10.29 -74.56
N GLY A 59 19.60 9.89 -74.99
CA GLY A 59 18.34 10.07 -74.26
C GLY A 59 18.41 9.60 -72.80
N THR A 60 19.35 8.71 -72.48
CA THR A 60 19.65 8.24 -71.12
C THR A 60 20.06 9.35 -70.15
N ILE A 61 20.81 10.37 -70.58
CA ILE A 61 21.26 11.48 -69.70
C ILE A 61 20.07 12.38 -69.34
N VAL A 62 19.19 12.63 -70.31
CA VAL A 62 17.96 13.39 -70.11
C VAL A 62 17.02 12.66 -69.17
N GLN A 63 16.89 11.33 -69.33
CA GLN A 63 16.11 10.49 -68.43
C GLN A 63 16.65 10.47 -67.00
N ILE A 64 17.95 10.29 -66.82
CA ILE A 64 18.57 10.28 -65.48
C ILE A 64 18.35 11.64 -64.80
N SER A 65 18.49 12.74 -65.55
CA SER A 65 18.27 14.09 -65.02
C SER A 65 16.80 14.32 -64.62
N LEU A 66 15.84 13.83 -65.41
CA LEU A 66 14.40 13.90 -65.10
C LEU A 66 14.02 13.01 -63.91
N ILE A 67 14.58 11.80 -63.81
CA ILE A 67 14.34 10.90 -62.68
C ILE A 67 14.93 11.48 -61.39
N LEU A 68 16.14 12.04 -61.44
CA LEU A 68 16.77 12.72 -60.31
C LEU A 68 15.98 13.96 -59.90
N PHE A 69 15.48 14.75 -60.87
CA PHE A 69 14.64 15.92 -60.60
C PHE A 69 13.30 15.52 -59.97
N ALA A 70 12.59 14.52 -60.53
CA ALA A 70 11.34 14.00 -59.97
C ALA A 70 11.54 13.44 -58.56
N SER A 71 12.61 12.67 -58.33
CA SER A 71 12.98 12.15 -57.02
C SER A 71 13.29 13.27 -56.02
N PHE A 72 13.99 14.33 -56.46
CA PHE A 72 14.30 15.50 -55.64
C PHE A 72 13.05 16.33 -55.29
N VAL A 73 12.11 16.47 -56.23
CA VAL A 73 10.81 17.12 -56.00
C VAL A 73 9.96 16.31 -55.01
N LEU A 74 9.93 14.98 -55.12
CA LEU A 74 9.24 14.11 -54.18
C LEU A 74 9.82 14.20 -52.76
N ILE A 75 11.16 14.26 -52.62
CA ILE A 75 11.84 14.48 -51.32
C ILE A 75 11.50 15.84 -50.71
N LEU A 76 11.35 16.89 -51.53
CA LEU A 76 10.98 18.23 -51.05
C LEU A 76 9.49 18.33 -50.67
N LEU A 77 8.62 17.59 -51.34
CA LEU A 77 7.18 17.49 -51.04
C LEU A 77 6.93 16.72 -49.74
N ASP A 78 7.64 15.63 -49.49
CA ASP A 78 7.58 14.86 -48.23
C ASP A 78 7.90 15.73 -47.00
N ARG A 79 8.79 16.72 -47.17
CA ARG A 79 9.15 17.67 -46.10
C ARG A 79 8.25 18.92 -46.03
N ASN A 80 7.17 18.99 -46.82
CA ASN A 80 6.19 20.09 -46.89
C ASN A 80 6.87 21.47 -47.07
N ARG A 81 7.96 21.53 -47.88
CA ARG A 81 8.81 22.73 -48.02
C ARG A 81 8.56 23.59 -49.27
N LEU A 82 7.63 23.28 -50.16
CA LEU A 82 7.39 24.09 -51.37
C LEU A 82 6.15 25.00 -51.22
N SER A 83 6.22 26.23 -51.74
CA SER A 83 5.06 27.12 -51.84
C SER A 83 4.06 26.62 -52.90
N LEU A 84 2.78 26.97 -52.75
CA LEU A 84 1.70 26.53 -53.65
C LEU A 84 1.98 26.90 -55.13
N SER A 85 2.59 28.06 -55.36
CA SER A 85 2.97 28.55 -56.70
C SER A 85 4.12 27.78 -57.33
N ALA A 86 5.13 27.38 -56.54
CA ALA A 86 6.24 26.57 -57.04
C ALA A 86 5.77 25.17 -57.45
N GLN A 87 4.80 24.59 -56.71
CA GLN A 87 4.22 23.29 -57.04
C GLN A 87 3.37 23.34 -58.33
N MET A 88 2.59 24.40 -58.52
CA MET A 88 1.81 24.63 -59.75
C MET A 88 2.69 24.79 -60.99
N LEU A 89 3.85 25.45 -60.85
CA LEU A 89 4.79 25.62 -61.94
C LEU A 89 5.46 24.30 -62.33
N ILE A 90 5.87 23.48 -61.36
CA ILE A 90 6.42 22.14 -61.60
C ILE A 90 5.40 21.27 -62.33
N TYR A 91 4.12 21.39 -61.97
CA TYR A 91 3.05 20.65 -62.62
C TYR A 91 2.85 21.07 -64.08
N ALA A 92 2.79 22.39 -64.34
CA ALA A 92 2.64 22.94 -65.68
C ALA A 92 3.83 22.60 -66.59
N THR A 93 5.07 22.65 -66.09
CA THR A 93 6.27 22.28 -66.85
C THR A 93 6.34 20.78 -67.13
N SER A 94 5.87 19.93 -66.22
CA SER A 94 5.81 18.48 -66.44
C SER A 94 4.84 18.11 -67.56
N ILE A 95 3.67 18.76 -67.60
CA ILE A 95 2.67 18.54 -68.64
C ILE A 95 3.14 19.11 -69.98
N ALA A 96 3.75 20.30 -69.98
CA ALA A 96 4.37 20.88 -71.17
C ALA A 96 5.49 19.98 -71.73
N ALA A 97 6.29 19.35 -70.85
CA ALA A 97 7.30 18.39 -71.26
C ALA A 97 6.67 17.14 -71.90
N ILE A 98 5.62 16.56 -71.30
CA ILE A 98 4.89 15.42 -71.89
C ILE A 98 4.31 15.79 -73.26
N ALA A 99 3.63 16.93 -73.38
CA ALA A 99 3.06 17.40 -74.63
C ALA A 99 4.11 17.62 -75.73
N THR A 100 5.26 18.24 -75.36
CA THR A 100 6.39 18.43 -76.29
C THR A 100 6.94 17.09 -76.78
N LEU A 101 6.98 16.09 -75.91
CA LEU A 101 7.49 14.76 -76.19
C LEU A 101 6.60 13.99 -77.18
N PHE A 102 5.28 14.13 -77.04
CA PHE A 102 4.31 13.62 -78.01
C PHE A 102 4.42 14.33 -79.36
N MET A 103 4.61 15.65 -79.37
CA MET A 103 4.77 16.42 -80.61
C MET A 103 6.07 16.10 -81.36
N THR A 104 7.17 15.80 -80.65
CA THR A 104 8.42 15.35 -81.28
C THR A 104 8.32 13.94 -81.87
N ALA A 105 7.49 13.06 -81.31
CA ALA A 105 7.29 11.71 -81.83
C ALA A 105 6.53 11.70 -83.18
N ASP A 106 5.60 12.63 -83.37
CA ASP A 106 4.85 12.79 -84.62
C ASP A 106 5.73 13.30 -85.78
N ASN A 107 6.68 14.19 -85.48
CA ASN A 107 7.56 14.79 -86.49
C ASN A 107 8.63 13.84 -87.06
N GLU A 108 8.98 12.76 -86.36
CA GLU A 108 10.01 11.81 -86.78
C GLU A 108 9.44 10.45 -87.28
N ASN A 109 8.12 10.32 -87.44
CA ASN A 109 7.47 9.06 -87.87
C ASN A 109 7.84 7.86 -86.97
N LEU A 110 8.09 8.08 -85.68
CA LEU A 110 8.34 6.99 -84.73
C LEU A 110 7.05 6.19 -84.50
N SER A 111 7.16 4.86 -84.49
CA SER A 111 6.00 4.01 -84.24
C SER A 111 5.52 4.19 -82.79
N LEU A 112 4.20 4.21 -82.58
CA LEU A 112 3.58 4.38 -81.26
C LEU A 112 4.11 3.36 -80.22
N ILE A 113 4.53 2.18 -80.69
CA ILE A 113 5.15 1.13 -79.89
C ILE A 113 6.52 1.57 -79.34
N GLU A 114 7.34 2.32 -80.08
CA GLU A 114 8.67 2.79 -79.61
C GLU A 114 8.56 3.91 -78.55
N VAL A 115 7.51 4.73 -78.61
CA VAL A 115 7.20 5.74 -77.58
C VAL A 115 6.75 5.07 -76.28
N LEU A 116 5.97 3.99 -76.37
CA LEU A 116 5.44 3.21 -75.24
C LEU A 116 6.42 2.16 -74.68
N THR A 117 7.33 1.63 -75.48
CA THR A 117 8.36 0.65 -75.03
C THR A 117 9.72 1.30 -74.74
N GLY A 118 9.86 2.58 -75.05
CA GLY A 118 11.10 3.33 -74.93
C GLY A 118 11.27 4.10 -73.62
N PRO A 119 12.32 4.95 -73.57
CA PRO A 119 12.71 5.75 -72.40
C PRO A 119 11.63 6.68 -71.81
N TYR A 120 10.55 6.90 -72.55
CA TYR A 120 9.50 7.89 -72.29
C TYR A 120 8.31 7.36 -71.47
N LEU A 121 8.12 6.03 -71.42
CA LEU A 121 7.11 5.39 -70.57
C LEU A 121 7.39 5.66 -69.09
N ILE A 122 8.66 5.56 -68.68
CA ILE A 122 9.08 5.77 -67.28
C ILE A 122 8.84 7.22 -66.86
N VAL A 123 9.14 8.20 -67.72
CA VAL A 123 8.90 9.63 -67.44
C VAL A 123 7.40 9.91 -67.32
N SER A 124 6.59 9.32 -68.21
CA SER A 124 5.13 9.46 -68.18
C SER A 124 4.54 8.82 -66.92
N ILE A 125 4.99 7.62 -66.54
CA ILE A 125 4.58 6.94 -65.30
C ILE A 125 5.00 7.75 -64.07
N LEU A 126 6.23 8.27 -64.03
CA LEU A 126 6.71 9.09 -62.91
C LEU A 126 5.96 10.40 -62.78
N ALA A 127 5.65 11.07 -63.90
CA ALA A 127 4.82 12.28 -63.88
C ALA A 127 3.38 11.97 -63.43
N LEU A 128 2.84 10.83 -63.83
CA LEU A 128 1.50 10.35 -63.47
C LEU A 128 1.41 9.94 -61.99
N ILE A 129 2.48 9.35 -61.43
CA ILE A 129 2.64 9.07 -60.00
C ILE A 129 2.78 10.39 -59.22
N THR A 130 3.63 11.32 -59.69
CA THR A 130 3.85 12.62 -59.03
C THR A 130 2.57 13.45 -59.02
N SER A 131 1.83 13.48 -60.13
CA SER A 131 0.50 14.08 -60.25
C SER A 131 -0.49 13.46 -59.27
N ALA A 132 -0.55 12.12 -59.20
CA ALA A 132 -1.42 11.43 -58.27
C ALA A 132 -1.10 11.77 -56.79
N VAL A 133 0.18 11.86 -56.42
CA VAL A 133 0.63 12.23 -55.08
C VAL A 133 0.26 13.69 -54.73
N LEU A 134 0.42 14.65 -55.66
CA LEU A 134 0.00 16.04 -55.45
C LEU A 134 -1.54 16.19 -55.35
N SER A 135 -2.29 15.42 -56.15
CA SER A 135 -3.76 15.47 -56.21
C SER A 135 -4.48 15.04 -54.91
N ALA A 136 -3.72 14.54 -53.92
CA ALA A 136 -4.25 14.19 -52.61
C ALA A 136 -4.87 15.39 -51.86
N ARG A 137 -4.54 16.66 -52.19
CA ARG A 137 -5.28 17.85 -51.72
C ARG A 137 -6.35 18.28 -52.73
N PHE A 138 -7.49 18.77 -52.23
CA PHE A 138 -8.66 19.14 -53.05
C PHE A 138 -8.34 20.15 -54.16
N ASP A 139 -7.53 21.17 -53.84
CA ASP A 139 -7.18 22.25 -54.76
C ASP A 139 -6.40 21.75 -55.99
N TYR A 140 -5.58 20.70 -55.82
CA TYR A 140 -4.77 20.11 -56.89
C TYR A 140 -5.59 19.20 -57.82
N PHE A 141 -6.65 18.57 -57.32
CA PHE A 141 -7.51 17.71 -58.14
C PHE A 141 -8.30 18.50 -59.19
N ILE A 142 -8.83 19.66 -58.81
CA ILE A 142 -9.55 20.55 -59.74
C ILE A 142 -8.59 21.09 -60.81
N THR A 143 -7.37 21.45 -60.43
CA THR A 143 -6.36 21.91 -61.38
C THR A 143 -5.86 20.80 -62.29
N THR A 144 -5.65 19.58 -61.78
CA THR A 144 -5.31 18.41 -62.60
C THR A 144 -6.39 18.14 -63.65
N ILE A 145 -7.67 18.13 -63.27
CA ILE A 145 -8.78 17.95 -64.22
C ILE A 145 -8.81 19.10 -65.25
N ALA A 146 -8.67 20.35 -64.81
CA ALA A 146 -8.70 21.51 -65.69
C ALA A 146 -7.53 21.52 -66.69
N VAL A 147 -6.32 21.18 -66.26
CA VAL A 147 -5.13 21.17 -67.12
C VAL A 147 -5.18 20.00 -68.09
N ILE A 148 -5.61 18.80 -67.67
CA ILE A 148 -5.76 17.68 -68.60
C ILE A 148 -6.90 17.98 -69.60
N GLY A 149 -8.00 18.58 -69.14
CA GLY A 149 -9.07 19.07 -70.03
C GLY A 149 -8.56 20.09 -71.05
N ALA A 150 -7.71 21.03 -70.63
CA ALA A 150 -7.09 22.00 -71.53
C ALA A 150 -6.12 21.34 -72.53
N ALA A 151 -5.35 20.33 -72.10
CA ALA A 151 -4.47 19.56 -72.97
C ALA A 151 -5.27 18.76 -74.02
N VAL A 152 -6.42 18.16 -73.64
CA VAL A 152 -7.34 17.48 -74.57
C VAL A 152 -7.87 18.47 -75.61
N VAL A 153 -8.36 19.63 -75.19
CA VAL A 153 -8.89 20.65 -76.09
C VAL A 153 -7.81 21.14 -77.04
N PHE A 154 -6.58 21.34 -76.55
CA PHE A 154 -5.45 21.76 -77.37
C PHE A 154 -5.07 20.69 -78.41
N VAL A 155 -4.94 19.42 -78.01
CA VAL A 155 -4.64 18.31 -78.93
C VAL A 155 -5.75 18.12 -79.96
N ALA A 156 -7.01 18.18 -79.54
CA ALA A 156 -8.17 18.11 -80.44
C ALA A 156 -8.19 19.27 -81.45
N PHE A 157 -7.78 20.47 -81.03
CA PHE A 157 -7.68 21.63 -81.92
C PHE A 157 -6.50 21.52 -82.89
N SER A 158 -5.35 20.98 -82.46
CA SER A 158 -4.19 20.75 -83.32
C SER A 158 -4.42 19.66 -84.38
N LEU A 159 -5.31 18.71 -84.12
CA LEU A 159 -5.61 17.59 -85.02
C LEU A 159 -6.77 17.86 -86.00
N ASN A 160 -7.36 19.06 -86.01
CA ASN A 160 -8.53 19.43 -86.83
C ASN A 160 -8.26 19.54 -88.36
N GLY A 161 -7.24 18.84 -88.89
CA GLY A 161 -6.82 18.92 -90.29
C GLY A 161 -6.41 17.61 -90.98
N GLU A 162 -6.29 16.46 -90.30
CA GLU A 162 -5.86 15.19 -90.93
C GLU A 162 -6.68 13.96 -90.49
N ASP A 163 -6.75 12.94 -91.35
CA ASP A 163 -7.68 11.80 -91.35
C ASP A 163 -7.68 10.90 -90.08
N SER A 164 -8.76 11.04 -89.31
CA SER A 164 -9.69 10.08 -88.66
C SER A 164 -9.32 8.78 -87.91
N LEU A 165 -8.07 8.32 -87.75
CA LEU A 165 -7.78 7.13 -86.90
C LEU A 165 -6.76 7.37 -85.77
N ALA A 166 -5.71 8.16 -86.02
CA ALA A 166 -4.73 8.51 -85.00
C ALA A 166 -5.33 9.43 -83.91
N ALA A 167 -6.16 10.40 -84.31
CA ALA A 167 -6.82 11.32 -83.40
C ALA A 167 -7.81 10.64 -82.44
N GLN A 168 -8.57 9.64 -82.92
CA GLN A 168 -9.50 8.87 -82.07
C GLN A 168 -8.77 7.99 -81.06
N SER A 169 -7.64 7.41 -81.47
CA SER A 169 -6.80 6.60 -80.59
C SER A 169 -6.20 7.48 -79.48
N LEU A 170 -5.64 8.65 -79.84
CA LEU A 170 -5.14 9.64 -78.88
C LEU A 170 -6.21 10.09 -77.88
N LEU A 171 -7.41 10.43 -78.35
CA LEU A 171 -8.52 10.83 -77.48
C LEU A 171 -8.92 9.71 -76.50
N SER A 172 -8.94 8.46 -76.95
CA SER A 172 -9.22 7.29 -76.13
C SER A 172 -8.16 7.09 -75.04
N TYR A 173 -6.87 7.22 -75.39
CA TYR A 173 -5.78 7.12 -74.42
C TYR A 173 -5.81 8.24 -73.38
N VAL A 174 -6.07 9.48 -73.78
CA VAL A 174 -6.18 10.60 -72.82
C VAL A 174 -7.38 10.39 -71.89
N THR A 175 -8.50 9.87 -72.40
CA THR A 175 -9.68 9.54 -71.58
C THR A 175 -9.35 8.46 -70.53
N ILE A 176 -8.62 7.41 -70.92
CA ILE A 176 -8.17 6.35 -70.00
C ILE A 176 -7.21 6.91 -68.94
N ILE A 177 -6.28 7.79 -69.32
CA ILE A 177 -5.35 8.44 -68.39
C ILE A 177 -6.10 9.31 -67.38
N ILE A 178 -7.05 10.14 -67.82
CA ILE A 178 -7.91 10.94 -66.93
C ILE A 178 -8.65 10.04 -65.96
N PHE A 179 -9.31 8.99 -66.48
CA PHE A 179 -10.11 8.09 -65.67
C PHE A 179 -9.25 7.36 -64.62
N THR A 180 -8.08 6.86 -65.03
CA THR A 180 -7.13 6.19 -64.14
C THR A 180 -6.61 7.15 -63.08
N GLN A 181 -6.27 8.39 -63.46
CA GLN A 181 -5.83 9.42 -62.52
C GLN A 181 -6.92 9.75 -61.49
N VAL A 182 -8.15 9.99 -61.94
CA VAL A 182 -9.29 10.28 -61.05
C VAL A 182 -9.52 9.12 -60.08
N MET A 183 -9.50 7.86 -60.56
CA MET A 183 -9.66 6.68 -59.70
C MET A 183 -8.54 6.55 -58.67
N VAL A 184 -7.28 6.72 -59.08
CA VAL A 184 -6.13 6.68 -58.16
C VAL A 184 -6.21 7.80 -57.12
N SER A 185 -6.57 9.02 -57.51
CA SER A 185 -6.75 10.15 -56.58
C SER A 185 -7.83 9.87 -55.53
N ILE A 186 -8.97 9.30 -55.94
CA ILE A 186 -10.06 8.93 -55.01
C ILE A 186 -9.60 7.83 -54.05
N ALA A 187 -8.99 6.77 -54.57
CA ALA A 187 -8.48 5.66 -53.77
C ALA A 187 -7.43 6.12 -52.75
N LEU A 188 -6.50 6.97 -53.17
CA LEU A 188 -5.45 7.53 -52.31
C LEU A 188 -6.04 8.41 -51.19
N ARG A 189 -7.06 9.22 -51.48
CA ARG A 189 -7.74 10.03 -50.46
C ARG A 189 -8.47 9.18 -49.43
N PHE A 190 -9.19 8.16 -49.90
CA PHE A 190 -9.86 7.22 -49.01
C PHE A 190 -8.83 6.54 -48.09
N PHE A 191 -7.71 6.07 -48.65
CA PHE A 191 -6.65 5.43 -47.89
C PHE A 191 -5.98 6.39 -46.88
N VAL A 192 -5.65 7.62 -47.27
CA VAL A 192 -5.06 8.63 -46.37
C VAL A 192 -6.05 9.06 -45.28
N GLY A 193 -7.34 9.19 -45.59
CA GLY A 193 -8.37 9.50 -44.59
C GLY A 193 -8.56 8.35 -43.59
N ALA A 194 -8.61 7.11 -44.07
CA ALA A 194 -8.71 5.92 -43.24
C ALA A 194 -7.50 5.77 -42.31
N THR A 195 -6.28 5.94 -42.83
CA THR A 195 -5.05 5.88 -42.03
C THR A 195 -4.95 7.00 -41.01
N ARG A 196 -5.38 8.23 -41.33
CA ARG A 196 -5.45 9.33 -40.35
C ARG A 196 -6.43 9.04 -39.23
N THR A 197 -7.63 8.59 -39.56
CA THR A 197 -8.66 8.25 -38.55
C THR A 197 -8.17 7.12 -37.63
N ALA A 198 -7.49 6.11 -38.19
CA ALA A 198 -6.87 5.03 -37.42
C ALA A 198 -5.73 5.54 -36.53
N ALA A 199 -4.87 6.43 -37.05
CA ALA A 199 -3.78 7.05 -36.30
C ALA A 199 -4.30 7.91 -35.15
N ASP A 200 -5.31 8.76 -35.40
CA ASP A 200 -5.92 9.63 -34.40
C ASP A 200 -6.60 8.82 -33.29
N SER A 201 -7.29 7.73 -33.65
CA SER A 201 -7.92 6.82 -32.68
C SER A 201 -6.88 6.13 -31.80
N THR A 202 -5.79 5.65 -32.41
CA THR A 202 -4.67 5.00 -31.69
C THR A 202 -3.99 6.00 -30.74
N GLN A 203 -3.77 7.23 -31.18
CA GLN A 203 -3.17 8.27 -30.35
C GLN A 203 -4.07 8.60 -29.15
N ARG A 204 -5.39 8.72 -29.36
CA ARG A 204 -6.34 8.96 -28.27
C ARG A 204 -6.35 7.85 -27.23
N ILE A 205 -6.35 6.58 -27.66
CA ILE A 205 -6.28 5.42 -26.75
C ILE A 205 -4.99 5.47 -25.91
N ASN A 206 -3.84 5.68 -26.56
CA ASN A 206 -2.55 5.73 -25.86
C ASN A 206 -2.50 6.87 -24.83
N SER A 207 -3.01 8.06 -25.16
CA SER A 207 -3.08 9.18 -24.21
C SER A 207 -3.98 8.89 -23.01
N LEU A 208 -5.12 8.22 -23.22
CA LEU A 208 -6.01 7.81 -22.13
C LEU A 208 -5.36 6.75 -21.23
N LEU A 209 -4.64 5.78 -21.81
CA LEU A 209 -3.91 4.76 -21.06
C LEU A 209 -2.73 5.35 -20.26
N GLU A 210 -1.99 6.29 -20.85
CA GLU A 210 -0.93 7.01 -20.14
C GLU A 210 -1.47 7.81 -18.96
N ALA A 211 -2.59 8.53 -19.16
CA ALA A 211 -3.28 9.23 -18.09
C ALA A 211 -3.69 8.27 -16.98
N SER A 212 -4.26 7.11 -17.34
CA SER A 212 -4.68 6.04 -16.42
C SER A 212 -3.51 5.46 -15.61
N ALA A 213 -2.35 5.25 -16.24
CA ALA A 213 -1.14 4.77 -15.57
C ALA A 213 -0.62 5.78 -14.53
N ILE A 214 -0.64 7.07 -14.87
CA ILE A 214 -0.26 8.14 -13.93
C ILE A 214 -1.25 8.20 -12.75
N VAL A 215 -2.56 8.07 -13.00
CA VAL A 215 -3.56 7.94 -11.93
C VAL A 215 -3.21 6.76 -11.03
N GLY A 216 -3.00 5.57 -11.60
CA GLY A 216 -2.66 4.36 -10.84
C GLY A 216 -1.39 4.49 -9.98
N GLN A 217 -0.34 5.11 -10.51
CA GLN A 217 0.88 5.38 -9.73
C GLN A 217 0.63 6.34 -8.56
N SER A 218 -0.21 7.36 -8.72
CA SER A 218 -0.55 8.29 -7.64
C SER A 218 -1.35 7.60 -6.53
N LEU A 219 -2.21 6.66 -6.90
CA LEU A 219 -3.04 5.91 -5.94
C LEU A 219 -2.22 4.97 -5.07
N SER A 220 -1.16 4.38 -5.64
CA SER A 220 -0.30 3.41 -4.95
C SER A 220 0.45 3.97 -3.72
N ARG A 221 0.45 5.30 -3.52
CA ARG A 221 1.13 5.96 -2.39
C ARG A 221 0.26 6.08 -1.14
N TYR A 222 -1.04 5.83 -1.25
CA TYR A 222 -1.96 5.94 -0.13
C TYR A 222 -2.02 4.63 0.65
N LEU A 223 -1.64 4.72 1.93
CA LEU A 223 -1.64 3.58 2.85
C LEU A 223 -2.92 3.49 3.70
N ASN A 224 -3.79 4.49 3.59
CA ASN A 224 -5.09 4.55 4.24
C ASN A 224 -6.19 4.50 3.17
N THR A 225 -7.12 3.56 3.33
CA THR A 225 -8.22 3.29 2.41
C THR A 225 -9.18 4.47 2.25
N ASP A 226 -9.53 5.18 3.32
CA ASP A 226 -10.46 6.31 3.27
C ASP A 226 -9.90 7.47 2.45
N HIS A 227 -8.64 7.81 2.67
CA HIS A 227 -7.94 8.84 1.89
C HIS A 227 -7.70 8.39 0.43
N LEU A 228 -7.40 7.11 0.21
CA LEU A 228 -7.20 6.53 -1.12
C LEU A 228 -8.45 6.72 -1.99
N PHE A 229 -9.63 6.38 -1.47
CA PHE A 229 -10.86 6.44 -2.26
C PHE A 229 -11.21 7.86 -2.68
N GLN A 230 -11.16 8.81 -1.74
CA GLN A 230 -11.46 10.22 -2.05
C GLN A 230 -10.49 10.80 -3.08
N HIS A 231 -9.20 10.54 -2.90
CA HIS A 231 -8.20 11.02 -3.85
C HIS A 231 -8.36 10.40 -5.24
N ALA A 232 -8.77 9.14 -5.32
CA ALA A 232 -9.03 8.48 -6.59
C ALA A 232 -10.14 9.13 -7.40
N ILE A 233 -11.29 9.34 -6.77
CA ILE A 233 -12.43 9.90 -7.48
C ILE A 233 -12.17 11.33 -7.93
N ASP A 234 -11.43 12.14 -7.15
CA ASP A 234 -11.06 13.50 -7.51
C ASP A 234 -10.11 13.53 -8.71
N ILE A 235 -9.07 12.68 -8.71
CA ILE A 235 -8.16 12.58 -9.85
C ILE A 235 -8.90 12.12 -11.10
N ILE A 236 -9.75 11.09 -10.99
CA ILE A 236 -10.49 10.55 -12.14
C ILE A 236 -11.43 11.61 -12.71
N ARG A 237 -12.18 12.32 -11.84
CA ARG A 237 -13.06 13.43 -12.26
C ARG A 237 -12.27 14.53 -12.95
N ASP A 238 -11.22 15.05 -12.31
CA ASP A 238 -10.53 16.24 -12.78
C ASP A 238 -9.70 15.98 -14.03
N ARG A 239 -9.10 14.78 -14.14
CA ARG A 239 -8.21 14.46 -15.27
C ARG A 239 -8.98 14.06 -16.53
N PHE A 240 -10.12 13.41 -16.38
CA PHE A 240 -10.92 12.94 -17.52
C PHE A 240 -12.17 13.82 -17.79
N GLY A 241 -12.46 14.79 -16.90
CA GLY A 241 -13.56 15.74 -17.07
C GLY A 241 -14.94 15.08 -16.94
N TYR A 242 -15.07 14.06 -16.09
CA TYR A 242 -16.35 13.38 -15.87
C TYR A 242 -17.26 14.21 -14.96
N TYR A 243 -18.56 13.98 -15.10
CA TYR A 243 -19.58 14.69 -14.32
C TYR A 243 -19.53 14.28 -12.86
N HIS A 244 -19.49 12.97 -12.63
CA HIS A 244 -19.55 12.40 -11.29
C HIS A 244 -18.83 11.05 -11.26
N VAL A 245 -18.13 10.76 -10.17
CA VAL A 245 -17.36 9.53 -9.98
C VAL A 245 -17.61 9.01 -8.57
N GLN A 246 -17.83 7.69 -8.46
CA GLN A 246 -18.08 7.03 -7.18
C GLN A 246 -17.30 5.72 -7.06
N ILE A 247 -17.00 5.32 -5.83
CA ILE A 247 -16.43 4.01 -5.52
C ILE A 247 -17.35 3.31 -4.53
N PHE A 248 -17.83 2.14 -4.92
CA PHE A 248 -18.56 1.22 -4.08
C PHE A 248 -17.66 0.06 -3.69
N ILE A 249 -17.71 -0.36 -2.42
CA ILE A 249 -16.99 -1.53 -1.91
C ILE A 249 -18.01 -2.58 -1.51
N VAL A 250 -17.78 -3.82 -1.96
CA VAL A 250 -18.64 -4.95 -1.65
C VAL A 250 -18.35 -5.45 -0.25
N ASP A 251 -19.41 -5.58 0.54
CA ASP A 251 -19.44 -6.36 1.77
C ASP A 251 -20.14 -7.69 1.50
N GLU A 252 -19.34 -8.76 1.45
CA GLU A 252 -19.81 -10.12 1.20
C GLU A 252 -20.72 -10.64 2.33
N ALA A 253 -20.53 -10.16 3.57
CA ALA A 253 -21.31 -10.63 4.72
C ALA A 253 -22.74 -10.08 4.68
N THR A 254 -22.90 -8.82 4.29
CA THR A 254 -24.21 -8.15 4.22
C THR A 254 -24.85 -8.23 2.84
N GLN A 255 -24.12 -8.66 1.80
CA GLN A 255 -24.56 -8.71 0.39
C GLN A 255 -24.93 -7.33 -0.18
N PHE A 256 -24.22 -6.29 0.28
CA PHE A 256 -24.38 -4.92 -0.22
C PHE A 256 -23.07 -4.37 -0.80
N ALA A 257 -23.21 -3.53 -1.82
CA ALA A 257 -22.18 -2.62 -2.28
C ALA A 257 -22.37 -1.27 -1.56
N GLU A 258 -21.44 -0.92 -0.68
CA GLU A 258 -21.47 0.30 0.11
C GLU A 258 -20.71 1.43 -0.56
N LEU A 259 -21.29 2.62 -0.63
CA LEU A 259 -20.61 3.80 -1.15
C LEU A 259 -19.50 4.23 -0.18
N LYS A 260 -18.24 4.24 -0.64
CA LYS A 260 -17.08 4.67 0.16
C LYS A 260 -16.51 6.03 -0.28
N ALA A 261 -16.70 6.41 -1.53
CA ALA A 261 -16.36 7.76 -1.98
C ALA A 261 -17.27 8.21 -3.13
N SER A 262 -17.57 9.50 -3.18
CA SER A 262 -18.36 10.12 -4.24
C SER A 262 -18.01 11.59 -4.39
N THR A 263 -17.97 12.09 -5.63
CA THR A 263 -17.53 13.46 -5.91
C THR A 263 -18.58 14.52 -5.57
N GLY A 264 -18.14 15.73 -5.22
CA GLY A 264 -19.01 16.90 -5.06
C GLY A 264 -19.99 16.83 -3.87
N ASP A 265 -20.79 17.90 -3.71
CA ASP A 265 -21.71 18.05 -2.58
C ASP A 265 -22.76 16.93 -2.52
N ILE A 266 -23.26 16.51 -3.68
CA ILE A 266 -24.18 15.37 -3.82
C ILE A 266 -23.55 14.09 -3.26
N GLY A 267 -22.26 13.87 -3.56
CA GLY A 267 -21.53 12.74 -3.04
C GLY A 267 -21.45 12.74 -1.52
N GLN A 268 -21.21 13.90 -0.92
CA GLN A 268 -21.18 14.03 0.54
C GLN A 268 -22.55 13.73 1.18
N ILE A 269 -23.65 14.15 0.55
CA ILE A 269 -25.01 13.81 0.99
C ILE A 269 -25.22 12.30 0.95
N MET A 270 -24.81 11.63 -0.13
CA MET A 270 -24.97 10.16 -0.27
C MET A 270 -24.11 9.40 0.75
N LEU A 271 -22.88 9.85 1.01
CA LEU A 271 -21.99 9.28 2.03
C LEU A 271 -22.58 9.42 3.44
N ASN A 272 -23.10 10.60 3.79
CA ASN A 272 -23.74 10.85 5.08
C ASN A 272 -25.00 9.99 5.29
N ARG A 273 -25.68 9.61 4.20
CA ARG A 273 -26.82 8.67 4.22
C ARG A 273 -26.41 7.20 4.26
N GLN A 274 -25.11 6.89 4.31
CA GLN A 274 -24.58 5.53 4.25
C GLN A 274 -25.15 4.75 3.06
N HIS A 275 -25.18 5.41 1.89
CA HIS A 275 -25.80 4.86 0.71
C HIS A 275 -25.20 3.50 0.33
N LYS A 276 -26.07 2.53 0.07
CA LYS A 276 -25.70 1.17 -0.31
C LYS A 276 -26.73 0.58 -1.27
N LEU A 277 -26.26 -0.31 -2.13
CA LEU A 277 -27.08 -0.99 -3.13
C LEU A 277 -26.89 -2.51 -2.96
N ALA A 278 -27.98 -3.27 -3.03
CA ALA A 278 -27.88 -4.73 -2.95
C ALA A 278 -27.15 -5.29 -4.18
N ILE A 279 -26.32 -6.30 -3.97
CA ILE A 279 -25.67 -7.04 -5.07
C ILE A 279 -26.76 -7.67 -5.95
N GLY A 280 -26.63 -7.55 -7.28
CA GLY A 280 -27.64 -8.03 -8.22
C GLY A 280 -28.96 -7.24 -8.24
N SER A 281 -29.03 -6.10 -7.56
CA SER A 281 -30.19 -5.20 -7.68
C SER A 281 -30.39 -4.69 -9.11
N ARG A 282 -31.60 -4.21 -9.42
CA ARG A 282 -31.92 -3.55 -10.69
C ARG A 282 -31.30 -2.14 -10.76
N SER A 283 -29.98 -2.10 -10.82
CA SER A 283 -29.16 -0.89 -10.97
C SER A 283 -27.86 -1.26 -11.71
N VAL A 284 -27.15 -0.26 -12.23
CA VAL A 284 -25.85 -0.47 -12.90
C VAL A 284 -24.84 -1.11 -11.93
N ILE A 285 -24.82 -0.64 -10.66
CA ILE A 285 -23.98 -1.21 -9.59
C ILE A 285 -24.41 -2.63 -9.18
N GLY A 286 -25.71 -2.90 -9.11
CA GLY A 286 -26.21 -4.25 -8.83
C GLY A 286 -25.76 -5.24 -9.89
N ARG A 287 -25.81 -4.86 -11.17
CA ARG A 287 -25.44 -5.72 -12.29
C ARG A 287 -23.93 -5.96 -12.35
N VAL A 288 -23.09 -4.91 -12.28
CA VAL A 288 -21.63 -5.06 -12.30
C VAL A 288 -21.12 -5.93 -11.14
N THR A 289 -21.76 -5.83 -9.96
CA THR A 289 -21.38 -6.63 -8.79
C THR A 289 -21.84 -8.09 -8.88
N GLN A 290 -22.90 -8.36 -9.65
CA GLN A 290 -23.37 -9.73 -9.91
C GLN A 290 -22.57 -10.41 -11.03
N THR A 291 -22.33 -9.71 -12.14
CA THR A 291 -21.69 -10.29 -13.33
C THR A 291 -20.17 -10.24 -13.27
N LYS A 292 -19.59 -9.30 -12.51
CA LYS A 292 -18.16 -8.95 -12.54
C LYS A 292 -17.67 -8.52 -13.93
N GLU A 293 -18.57 -8.04 -14.77
CA GLU A 293 -18.30 -7.53 -16.10
C GLU A 293 -18.67 -6.05 -16.18
N ILE A 294 -18.02 -5.31 -17.07
CA ILE A 294 -18.30 -3.88 -17.29
C ILE A 294 -19.76 -3.72 -17.71
N VAL A 295 -20.44 -2.76 -17.07
CA VAL A 295 -21.83 -2.41 -17.41
C VAL A 295 -21.87 -0.97 -17.89
N VAL A 296 -22.40 -0.74 -19.09
CA VAL A 296 -22.56 0.59 -19.68
C VAL A 296 -24.04 0.86 -19.93
N THR A 297 -24.47 2.05 -19.53
CA THR A 297 -25.75 2.65 -19.91
C THR A 297 -25.47 3.82 -20.84
N ASP A 298 -25.69 3.61 -22.14
CA ASP A 298 -25.42 4.60 -23.19
C ASP A 298 -26.33 5.83 -23.13
N ASN A 299 -27.58 5.63 -22.70
CA ASN A 299 -28.57 6.68 -22.50
C ASN A 299 -29.50 6.34 -21.33
N THR A 300 -29.31 7.01 -20.20
CA THR A 300 -30.06 6.78 -18.96
C THR A 300 -31.56 7.04 -19.07
N ARG A 301 -32.00 7.83 -20.07
CA ARG A 301 -33.43 8.10 -20.29
C ARG A 301 -34.14 7.02 -21.11
N GLN A 302 -33.39 6.10 -21.70
CA GLN A 302 -33.91 5.05 -22.58
C GLN A 302 -33.64 3.65 -22.02
N ASP A 303 -32.70 3.50 -21.09
CA ASP A 303 -32.35 2.22 -20.49
C ASP A 303 -33.28 1.87 -19.33
N GLU A 304 -34.00 0.76 -19.49
CA GLU A 304 -34.95 0.24 -18.51
C GLU A 304 -34.29 -0.31 -17.22
N PHE A 305 -32.98 -0.53 -17.23
CA PHE A 305 -32.20 -1.05 -16.12
C PHE A 305 -31.44 0.02 -15.33
N HIS A 306 -31.47 1.28 -15.79
CA HIS A 306 -30.93 2.41 -15.06
C HIS A 306 -31.89 2.80 -13.93
N ALA A 307 -31.43 2.67 -12.68
CA ALA A 307 -32.16 3.16 -11.52
C ALA A 307 -31.98 4.68 -11.43
N TYR A 308 -33.05 5.44 -11.68
CA TYR A 308 -33.01 6.89 -11.60
C TYR A 308 -32.58 7.36 -10.21
N ASN A 309 -31.50 8.14 -10.15
CA ASN A 309 -31.06 8.79 -8.93
C ASN A 309 -31.50 10.27 -8.96
N GLU A 310 -32.43 10.62 -8.08
CA GLU A 310 -32.97 11.98 -7.96
C GLU A 310 -31.89 13.03 -7.67
N LEU A 311 -30.78 12.63 -7.04
CA LEU A 311 -29.66 13.52 -6.72
C LEU A 311 -28.74 13.77 -7.92
N LEU A 312 -28.82 12.96 -8.98
CA LEU A 312 -28.00 13.08 -10.19
C LEU A 312 -28.90 13.12 -11.45
N PRO A 313 -29.79 14.13 -11.55
CA PRO A 313 -30.83 14.18 -12.59
C PRO A 313 -30.27 14.41 -14.00
N ASP A 314 -29.07 14.98 -14.09
CA ASP A 314 -28.42 15.36 -15.34
C ASP A 314 -27.55 14.26 -15.93
N THR A 315 -27.46 13.08 -15.29
CA THR A 315 -26.72 11.94 -15.84
C THR A 315 -27.36 11.47 -17.14
N ARG A 316 -26.58 11.44 -18.22
CA ARG A 316 -27.01 11.07 -19.58
C ARG A 316 -26.44 9.74 -20.03
N SER A 317 -25.27 9.35 -19.55
CA SER A 317 -24.74 8.00 -19.65
C SER A 317 -23.97 7.64 -18.38
N GLU A 318 -23.88 6.35 -18.09
CA GLU A 318 -23.22 5.80 -16.89
C GLU A 318 -22.42 4.55 -17.26
N ILE A 319 -21.29 4.35 -16.59
CA ILE A 319 -20.52 3.11 -16.65
C ILE A 319 -20.14 2.68 -15.25
N ALA A 320 -20.31 1.39 -14.96
CA ALA A 320 -19.69 0.78 -13.80
C ALA A 320 -18.68 -0.28 -14.24
N VAL A 321 -17.48 -0.17 -13.66
CA VAL A 321 -16.35 -1.06 -13.91
C VAL A 321 -16.05 -1.84 -12.63
N PRO A 322 -15.93 -3.17 -12.69
CA PRO A 322 -15.64 -3.97 -11.51
C PRO A 322 -14.20 -3.72 -11.03
N ILE A 323 -14.03 -3.56 -9.73
CA ILE A 323 -12.72 -3.49 -9.07
C ILE A 323 -12.38 -4.91 -8.62
N LEU A 324 -11.46 -5.57 -9.34
CA LEU A 324 -11.13 -6.98 -9.17
C LEU A 324 -9.70 -7.15 -8.67
N ASP A 325 -9.52 -8.02 -7.68
CA ASP A 325 -8.23 -8.54 -7.28
C ASP A 325 -8.15 -10.05 -7.58
N GLY A 326 -7.47 -10.39 -8.68
CA GLY A 326 -7.65 -11.69 -9.32
C GLY A 326 -9.12 -11.89 -9.69
N ASP A 327 -9.73 -12.98 -9.22
CA ASP A 327 -11.15 -13.29 -9.45
C ASP A 327 -12.09 -12.72 -8.37
N ARG A 328 -11.51 -12.11 -7.33
CA ARG A 328 -12.27 -11.57 -6.20
C ARG A 328 -12.79 -10.18 -6.51
N LEU A 329 -14.09 -9.99 -6.37
CA LEU A 329 -14.72 -8.68 -6.46
C LEU A 329 -14.49 -7.88 -5.17
N ILE A 330 -13.76 -6.77 -5.28
CA ILE A 330 -13.58 -5.81 -4.19
C ILE A 330 -14.73 -4.80 -4.18
N GLY A 331 -15.20 -4.38 -5.36
CA GLY A 331 -16.09 -3.23 -5.48
C GLY A 331 -16.42 -2.87 -6.92
N ALA A 332 -16.95 -1.67 -7.11
CA ALA A 332 -17.25 -1.09 -8.42
C ALA A 332 -16.81 0.38 -8.47
N LEU A 333 -16.18 0.77 -9.57
CA LEU A 333 -15.92 2.15 -9.95
C LEU A 333 -17.08 2.61 -10.84
N ASP A 334 -17.83 3.60 -10.37
CA ASP A 334 -18.94 4.21 -11.08
C ASP A 334 -18.53 5.56 -11.67
N VAL A 335 -18.88 5.79 -12.94
CA VAL A 335 -18.58 7.04 -13.63
C VAL A 335 -19.78 7.49 -14.46
N GLN A 336 -20.14 8.76 -14.31
CA GLN A 336 -21.30 9.36 -14.95
C GLN A 336 -20.91 10.53 -15.85
N SER A 337 -21.71 10.75 -16.89
CA SER A 337 -21.45 11.77 -17.91
C SER A 337 -22.74 12.53 -18.27
N LEU A 338 -22.58 13.84 -18.53
CA LEU A 338 -23.61 14.71 -19.09
C LEU A 338 -23.83 14.50 -20.60
N ARG A 339 -23.00 13.68 -21.26
CA ARG A 339 -23.12 13.35 -22.69
C ARG A 339 -23.60 11.92 -22.86
N PRO A 340 -24.64 11.64 -23.68
CA PRO A 340 -24.98 10.27 -24.04
C PRO A 340 -23.83 9.63 -24.83
N HIS A 341 -23.72 8.30 -24.80
CA HIS A 341 -22.68 7.53 -25.49
C HIS A 341 -21.23 7.97 -25.17
N ALA A 342 -20.97 8.42 -23.94
CA ALA A 342 -19.66 8.93 -23.57
C ALA A 342 -18.59 7.83 -23.38
N PHE A 343 -19.02 6.58 -23.16
CA PHE A 343 -18.13 5.48 -22.74
C PHE A 343 -17.90 4.48 -23.87
N ASN A 344 -17.20 4.91 -24.91
CA ASN A 344 -16.77 4.02 -25.98
C ASN A 344 -15.56 3.16 -25.52
N GLN A 345 -15.13 2.22 -26.35
CA GLN A 345 -14.12 1.22 -26.00
C GLN A 345 -12.82 1.82 -25.40
N PRO A 346 -12.21 2.88 -25.97
CA PRO A 346 -11.13 3.64 -25.34
C PRO A 346 -11.37 4.07 -23.89
N GLU A 347 -12.51 4.69 -23.56
CA GLU A 347 -12.81 5.10 -22.18
C GLU A 347 -13.02 3.87 -21.27
N GLN A 348 -13.67 2.81 -21.76
CA GLN A 348 -13.84 1.56 -21.01
C GLN A 348 -12.48 0.92 -20.65
N GLN A 349 -11.54 0.87 -21.61
CA GLN A 349 -10.20 0.32 -21.38
C GLN A 349 -9.41 1.15 -20.36
N ALA A 350 -9.48 2.48 -20.46
CA ALA A 350 -8.84 3.39 -19.52
C ALA A 350 -9.40 3.21 -18.09
N LEU A 351 -10.72 3.22 -17.94
CA LEU A 351 -11.38 3.03 -16.64
C LEU A 351 -11.12 1.64 -16.06
N THR A 352 -11.04 0.60 -16.89
CA THR A 352 -10.64 -0.76 -16.46
C THR A 352 -9.21 -0.78 -15.94
N ALA A 353 -8.27 -0.12 -16.62
CA ALA A 353 -6.90 0.00 -16.14
C ALA A 353 -6.84 0.73 -14.79
N ILE A 354 -7.64 1.78 -14.60
CA ILE A 354 -7.75 2.51 -13.33
C ILE A 354 -8.34 1.60 -12.24
N ALA A 355 -9.42 0.87 -12.53
CA ALA A 355 -10.05 -0.06 -11.58
C ALA A 355 -9.09 -1.17 -11.13
N SER A 356 -8.28 -1.71 -12.04
CA SER A 356 -7.23 -2.67 -11.70
C SER A 356 -6.15 -2.07 -10.79
N GLN A 357 -5.74 -0.83 -11.03
CA GLN A 357 -4.78 -0.13 -10.15
C GLN A 357 -5.39 0.20 -8.79
N LEU A 358 -6.68 0.55 -8.75
CA LEU A 358 -7.43 0.73 -7.51
C LEU A 358 -7.45 -0.56 -6.69
N ALA A 359 -7.73 -1.71 -7.30
CA ALA A 359 -7.72 -3.00 -6.61
C ALA A 359 -6.37 -3.26 -5.92
N VAL A 360 -5.25 -3.02 -6.63
CA VAL A 360 -3.90 -3.16 -6.08
C VAL A 360 -3.66 -2.19 -4.92
N ALA A 361 -4.02 -0.91 -5.07
CA ALA A 361 -3.84 0.09 -4.02
C ALA A 361 -4.68 -0.23 -2.77
N ILE A 362 -5.93 -0.67 -2.95
CA ILE A 362 -6.81 -1.08 -1.85
C ILE A 362 -6.23 -2.28 -1.11
N ARG A 363 -5.75 -3.30 -1.83
CA ARG A 363 -5.10 -4.46 -1.22
C ARG A 363 -3.89 -4.02 -0.39
N ASN A 364 -3.03 -3.20 -0.95
CA ASN A 364 -1.83 -2.73 -0.27
C ASN A 364 -2.15 -1.91 0.99
N ALA A 365 -3.13 -1.00 0.91
CA ALA A 365 -3.58 -0.22 2.06
C ALA A 365 -4.16 -1.12 3.16
N ARG A 366 -4.99 -2.11 2.82
CA ARG A 366 -5.54 -3.09 3.77
C ARG A 366 -4.45 -3.92 4.45
N LEU A 367 -3.49 -4.45 3.68
CA LEU A 367 -2.37 -5.21 4.21
C LEU A 367 -1.53 -4.37 5.17
N PHE A 368 -1.27 -3.12 4.82
CA PHE A 368 -0.53 -2.20 5.67
C PHE A 368 -1.28 -1.89 6.98
N GLN A 369 -2.59 -1.63 6.92
CA GLN A 369 -3.42 -1.41 8.11
C GLN A 369 -3.43 -2.64 9.03
N GLN A 370 -3.59 -3.84 8.47
CA GLN A 370 -3.53 -5.10 9.24
C GLN A 370 -2.16 -5.29 9.91
N GLN A 371 -1.07 -5.00 9.19
CA GLN A 371 0.27 -5.06 9.74
C GLN A 371 0.46 -4.07 10.89
N GLN A 372 -0.01 -2.83 10.75
CA GLN A 372 0.05 -1.84 11.84
C GLN A 372 -0.72 -2.28 13.08
N GLN A 373 -1.93 -2.81 12.89
CA GLN A 373 -2.74 -3.33 14.00
C GLN A 373 -2.03 -4.48 14.72
N SER A 374 -1.46 -5.43 13.98
CA SER A 374 -0.71 -6.54 14.57
C SER A 374 0.54 -6.07 15.33
N ILE A 375 1.26 -5.06 14.82
CA ILE A 375 2.40 -4.47 15.54
C ILE A 375 1.93 -3.81 16.84
N GLN A 376 0.84 -3.04 16.81
CA GLN A 376 0.31 -2.40 18.02
C GLN A 376 -0.13 -3.42 19.07
N GLU A 377 -0.78 -4.51 18.65
CA GLU A 377 -1.17 -5.60 19.52
C GLU A 377 0.04 -6.31 20.13
N ASN A 378 1.06 -6.62 19.33
CA ASN A 378 2.30 -7.24 19.83
C ASN A 378 3.02 -6.34 20.84
N VAL A 379 3.10 -5.04 20.59
CA VAL A 379 3.70 -4.08 21.53
C VAL A 379 2.94 -4.08 22.86
N ARG A 380 1.61 -4.07 22.82
CA ARG A 380 0.78 -4.13 24.02
C ARG A 380 1.00 -5.43 24.80
N LEU A 381 1.04 -6.58 24.13
CA LEU A 381 1.27 -7.88 24.76
C LEU A 381 2.68 -7.97 25.39
N LEU A 382 3.70 -7.40 24.74
CA LEU A 382 5.05 -7.34 25.31
C LEU A 382 5.09 -6.50 26.57
N GLN A 383 4.44 -5.33 26.58
CA GLN A 383 4.36 -4.48 27.78
C GLN A 383 3.66 -5.21 28.94
N GLU A 384 2.53 -5.86 28.68
CA GLU A 384 1.82 -6.65 29.69
C GLU A 384 2.68 -7.82 30.21
N SER A 385 3.43 -8.49 29.33
CA SER A 385 4.36 -9.54 29.74
C SER A 385 5.50 -9.02 30.61
N GLU A 386 6.04 -7.83 30.32
CA GLU A 386 7.10 -7.22 31.13
C GLU A 386 6.59 -6.81 32.52
N GLU A 387 5.39 -6.22 32.59
CA GLU A 387 4.73 -5.89 33.85
C GLU A 387 4.49 -7.14 34.71
N ASN A 388 3.95 -8.21 34.11
CA ASN A 388 3.73 -9.47 34.79
C ASN A 388 5.03 -10.11 35.29
N LEU A 389 6.10 -10.07 34.50
CA LEU A 389 7.41 -10.58 34.92
C LEU A 389 7.99 -9.79 36.11
N ASN A 390 7.86 -8.46 36.08
CA ASN A 390 8.32 -7.61 37.18
C ASN A 390 7.51 -7.87 38.45
N GLU A 391 6.20 -8.08 38.33
CA GLU A 391 5.34 -8.40 39.47
C GLU A 391 5.66 -9.78 40.05
N ILE A 392 5.86 -10.81 39.20
CA ILE A 392 6.29 -12.14 39.65
C ILE A 392 7.64 -12.07 40.37
N LYS A 393 8.62 -11.33 39.82
CA LYS A 393 9.91 -11.14 40.48
C LYS A 393 9.75 -10.50 41.85
N ARG A 394 8.99 -9.41 41.94
CA ARG A 394 8.71 -8.70 43.20
C ARG A 394 8.05 -9.61 44.23
N LEU A 395 7.02 -10.35 43.84
CA LEU A 395 6.32 -11.30 44.71
C LEU A 395 7.24 -12.44 45.16
N ASN A 396 8.07 -12.99 44.27
CA ASN A 396 8.99 -14.08 44.61
C ASN A 396 10.07 -13.62 45.58
N SER A 397 10.61 -12.41 45.39
CA SER A 397 11.52 -11.80 46.35
C SER A 397 10.83 -11.56 47.70
N GLN A 398 9.63 -10.99 47.74
CA GLN A 398 8.88 -10.81 48.99
C GLN A 398 8.62 -12.13 49.72
N LEU A 399 8.12 -13.15 49.00
CA LEU A 399 7.88 -14.46 49.56
C LEU A 399 9.17 -15.10 50.11
N THR A 400 10.29 -14.94 49.39
CA THR A 400 11.60 -15.42 49.86
C THR A 400 11.98 -14.73 51.17
N HIS A 401 11.87 -13.41 51.24
CA HIS A 401 12.15 -12.65 52.46
C HIS A 401 11.28 -13.13 53.63
N ASP A 402 9.95 -13.13 53.46
CA ASP A 402 9.00 -13.47 54.51
C ASP A 402 9.23 -14.90 55.03
N THR A 403 9.40 -15.86 54.13
CA THR A 403 9.62 -17.27 54.48
C THR A 403 10.91 -17.47 55.26
N TRP A 404 12.00 -16.82 54.85
CA TRP A 404 13.28 -16.91 55.56
C TRP A 404 13.25 -16.20 56.91
N GLN A 405 12.55 -15.07 57.03
CA GLN A 405 12.35 -14.41 58.32
C GLN A 405 11.55 -15.30 59.28
N GLU A 406 10.45 -15.91 58.83
CA GLU A 406 9.66 -16.85 59.63
C GLU A 406 10.49 -18.06 60.06
N TYR A 407 11.25 -18.64 59.14
CA TYR A 407 12.12 -19.79 59.42
C TYR A 407 13.15 -19.48 60.52
N ILE A 408 13.84 -18.34 60.41
CA ILE A 408 14.90 -17.92 61.34
C ILE A 408 14.32 -17.57 62.72
N VAL A 409 13.23 -16.79 62.77
CA VAL A 409 12.62 -16.31 64.02
C VAL A 409 11.88 -17.42 64.76
N GLY A 410 11.14 -18.26 64.05
CA GLY A 410 10.25 -19.26 64.63
C GLY A 410 10.95 -20.46 65.26
N ARG A 411 12.16 -20.82 64.81
CA ARG A 411 12.76 -22.12 65.14
C ARG A 411 13.87 -22.11 66.20
N GLN A 412 14.34 -20.95 66.69
CA GLN A 412 15.39 -20.80 67.74
C GLN A 412 16.57 -21.81 67.65
N ARG A 413 16.87 -22.32 66.46
CA ARG A 413 17.87 -23.37 66.22
C ARG A 413 18.84 -22.86 65.17
N LEU A 414 20.06 -22.58 65.63
CA LEU A 414 21.25 -22.16 64.86
C LEU A 414 21.01 -21.00 63.87
N THR A 415 21.26 -19.78 64.35
CA THR A 415 21.32 -18.55 63.53
C THR A 415 22.61 -18.42 62.71
N GLY A 416 23.60 -19.29 62.95
CA GLY A 416 24.89 -19.26 62.29
C GLY A 416 25.94 -20.14 63.00
N VAL A 417 27.10 -20.28 62.37
CA VAL A 417 28.25 -21.01 62.89
C VAL A 417 29.52 -20.17 62.74
N THR A 418 30.38 -20.23 63.74
CA THR A 418 31.70 -19.56 63.72
C THR A 418 32.78 -20.62 63.88
N LEU A 419 33.79 -20.57 63.01
CA LEU A 419 34.99 -21.40 63.10
C LEU A 419 36.09 -20.61 63.81
N GLN A 420 36.51 -21.05 65.00
CA GLN A 420 37.66 -20.48 65.72
C GLN A 420 38.75 -21.55 65.83
N GLY A 421 39.83 -21.38 65.06
CA GLY A 421 40.84 -22.44 64.88
C GLY A 421 40.23 -23.67 64.21
N GLU A 422 40.23 -24.81 64.90
CA GLU A 422 39.64 -26.07 64.40
C GLU A 422 38.29 -26.41 65.05
N ARG A 423 37.65 -25.46 65.76
CA ARG A 423 36.39 -25.72 66.50
C ARG A 423 35.23 -24.88 65.98
N PHE A 424 34.09 -25.53 65.78
CA PHE A 424 32.82 -24.88 65.49
C PHE A 424 32.11 -24.47 66.77
N ALA A 425 31.66 -23.23 66.83
CA ALA A 425 30.78 -22.72 67.86
C ALA A 425 29.49 -22.16 67.23
N PRO A 426 28.32 -22.22 67.91
CA PRO A 426 27.14 -21.49 67.49
C PRO A 426 27.44 -19.99 67.42
N GLY A 427 27.16 -19.36 66.28
CA GLY A 427 27.37 -17.93 66.05
C GLY A 427 26.03 -17.25 65.77
N ALA A 428 25.64 -16.27 66.59
CA ALA A 428 24.39 -15.53 66.40
C ALA A 428 24.59 -14.04 66.12
N GLU A 429 25.81 -13.56 66.26
CA GLU A 429 26.11 -12.13 66.21
C GLU A 429 26.49 -11.69 64.80
N TRP A 430 25.85 -10.63 64.34
CA TRP A 430 26.22 -9.93 63.12
C TRP A 430 27.38 -8.98 63.42
N THR A 431 28.52 -9.16 62.74
CA THR A 431 29.61 -8.18 62.75
C THR A 431 29.22 -6.95 61.94
N ASN A 432 29.95 -5.85 62.14
CA ASN A 432 29.73 -4.61 61.38
C ASN A 432 29.95 -4.82 59.88
N THR A 433 30.98 -5.60 59.52
CA THR A 433 31.34 -5.98 58.16
C THR A 433 30.26 -6.84 57.50
N MET A 434 29.72 -7.85 58.19
CA MET A 434 28.57 -8.63 57.69
C MET A 434 27.32 -7.77 57.52
N SER A 435 27.03 -6.89 58.47
CA SER A 435 25.87 -5.98 58.41
C SER A 435 25.97 -5.03 57.22
N GLN A 436 27.18 -4.48 56.98
CA GLN A 436 27.42 -3.62 55.82
C GLN A 436 27.29 -4.38 54.51
N ALA A 437 27.80 -5.61 54.42
CA ALA A 437 27.69 -6.45 53.23
C ALA A 437 26.23 -6.79 52.90
N ALA A 438 25.44 -7.13 53.92
CA ALA A 438 24.01 -7.39 53.78
C ALA A 438 23.21 -6.15 53.39
N GLN A 439 23.43 -5.00 54.04
CA GLN A 439 22.70 -3.76 53.77
C GLN A 439 23.03 -3.17 52.40
N GLN A 440 24.29 -3.28 51.96
CA GLN A 440 24.75 -2.73 50.68
C GLN A 440 24.63 -3.72 49.53
N GLN A 441 24.29 -4.99 49.80
CA GLN A 441 24.23 -6.09 48.84
C GLN A 441 25.50 -6.23 48.00
N LYS A 442 26.65 -6.04 48.64
CA LYS A 442 27.98 -6.05 48.00
C LYS A 442 29.01 -6.66 48.93
N VAL A 443 30.10 -7.16 48.34
CA VAL A 443 31.25 -7.62 49.10
C VAL A 443 31.92 -6.45 49.81
N ILE A 444 32.13 -6.59 51.12
CA ILE A 444 32.83 -5.63 51.97
C ILE A 444 34.16 -6.22 52.40
N ILE A 445 35.23 -5.44 52.25
CA ILE A 445 36.59 -5.86 52.58
C ILE A 445 37.18 -4.82 53.52
N THR A 446 37.67 -5.26 54.67
CA THR A 446 38.32 -4.41 55.69
C THR A 446 39.65 -5.05 56.09
N GLU A 447 40.67 -4.23 56.35
CA GLU A 447 41.96 -4.71 56.87
C GLU A 447 42.08 -4.36 58.36
N GLN A 448 42.38 -5.35 59.20
CA GLN A 448 42.49 -5.22 60.64
C GLN A 448 43.64 -6.10 61.15
N ASP A 449 44.60 -5.53 61.90
CA ASP A 449 45.71 -6.24 62.58
C ASP A 449 46.46 -7.28 61.70
N ASP A 450 46.87 -6.89 60.49
CA ASP A 450 47.58 -7.74 59.49
C ASP A 450 46.73 -8.88 58.90
N GLN A 451 45.42 -8.83 59.14
CA GLN A 451 44.42 -9.72 58.56
C GLN A 451 43.44 -8.93 57.69
N ARG A 452 42.88 -9.59 56.69
CA ARG A 452 41.87 -9.07 55.78
C ARG A 452 40.56 -9.79 56.03
N VAL A 453 39.56 -9.03 56.46
CA VAL A 453 38.19 -9.51 56.69
C VAL A 453 37.36 -9.23 55.45
N MET A 454 36.78 -10.28 54.87
CA MET A 454 35.91 -10.22 53.70
C MET A 454 34.51 -10.69 54.10
N ALA A 455 33.52 -9.84 53.92
CA ALA A 455 32.11 -10.19 54.12
C ALA A 455 31.38 -10.22 52.78
N VAL A 456 30.73 -11.35 52.49
CA VAL A 456 29.94 -11.58 51.27
C VAL A 456 28.48 -11.86 51.65
N PRO A 457 27.51 -11.16 51.07
CA PRO A 457 26.10 -11.43 51.35
C PRO A 457 25.67 -12.79 50.75
N ILE A 458 24.88 -13.55 51.51
CA ILE A 458 24.21 -14.75 51.02
C ILE A 458 22.87 -14.28 50.43
N SER A 459 22.77 -14.31 49.10
CA SER A 459 21.60 -13.80 48.38
C SER A 459 20.84 -14.94 47.70
N LEU A 460 19.52 -14.95 47.85
CA LEU A 460 18.61 -15.87 47.17
C LEU A 460 17.50 -15.05 46.49
N ARG A 461 17.38 -15.14 45.16
CA ARG A 461 16.32 -14.43 44.39
C ARG A 461 16.24 -12.93 44.73
N ASP A 462 17.39 -12.26 44.70
CA ASP A 462 17.60 -10.84 45.02
C ASP A 462 17.26 -10.44 46.48
N GLN A 463 17.10 -11.41 47.38
CA GLN A 463 16.93 -11.18 48.81
C GLN A 463 18.13 -11.67 49.60
N ILE A 464 18.56 -10.88 50.58
CA ILE A 464 19.63 -11.27 51.50
C ILE A 464 19.04 -12.15 52.59
N ILE A 465 19.56 -13.37 52.72
CA ILE A 465 19.16 -14.34 53.75
C ILE A 465 20.25 -14.52 54.82
N GLY A 466 21.45 -14.00 54.58
CA GLY A 466 22.58 -14.10 55.51
C GLY A 466 23.83 -13.40 54.98
N ALA A 467 24.96 -13.58 55.66
CA ALA A 467 26.27 -13.16 55.18
C ALA A 467 27.33 -14.18 55.63
N ILE A 468 28.40 -14.31 54.84
CA ILE A 468 29.60 -15.05 55.19
C ILE A 468 30.68 -14.04 55.47
N GLU A 469 31.42 -14.23 56.57
CA GLU A 469 32.64 -13.49 56.86
C GLU A 469 33.82 -14.44 56.90
N VAL A 470 34.90 -14.06 56.22
CA VAL A 470 36.14 -14.81 56.17
C VAL A 470 37.30 -13.88 56.48
N GLU A 471 38.13 -14.29 57.42
CA GLU A 471 39.40 -13.63 57.74
C GLU A 471 40.54 -14.37 57.04
N THR A 472 41.38 -13.63 56.32
CA THR A 472 42.52 -14.17 55.56
C THR A 472 43.77 -13.34 55.82
N ASP A 473 44.96 -13.93 55.71
CA ASP A 473 46.22 -13.19 55.71
C ASP A 473 46.20 -12.10 54.60
N ALA A 474 46.67 -10.89 54.92
CA ALA A 474 46.78 -9.77 53.99
C ALA A 474 47.56 -10.10 52.71
N ALA A 475 48.46 -11.10 52.76
CA ALA A 475 49.22 -11.61 51.61
C ALA A 475 48.38 -12.46 50.62
N THR A 476 47.17 -12.88 50.99
CA THR A 476 46.26 -13.67 50.14
C THR A 476 45.77 -12.83 48.95
N ASN A 477 45.72 -13.43 47.75
CA ASN A 477 45.20 -12.75 46.56
C ASN A 477 43.71 -12.44 46.72
N GLN A 478 43.38 -11.15 46.74
CA GLN A 478 42.03 -10.63 46.93
C GLN A 478 41.05 -11.10 45.84
N ILE A 479 41.46 -11.07 44.57
CA ILE A 479 40.55 -11.35 43.44
C ILE A 479 40.11 -12.81 43.49
N ASP A 480 41.06 -13.72 43.72
CA ASP A 480 40.78 -15.15 43.78
C ASP A 480 39.96 -15.51 45.02
N ALA A 481 40.27 -14.89 46.18
CA ALA A 481 39.55 -15.14 47.42
C ALA A 481 38.09 -14.67 47.36
N VAL A 482 37.82 -13.46 46.85
CA VAL A 482 36.46 -12.95 46.71
C VAL A 482 35.64 -13.83 45.78
N ALA A 483 36.17 -14.19 44.61
CA ALA A 483 35.46 -15.03 43.65
C ALA A 483 35.09 -16.40 44.22
N ILE A 484 35.96 -17.01 45.03
CA ILE A 484 35.69 -18.27 45.71
C ILE A 484 34.59 -18.11 46.76
N ILE A 485 34.65 -17.07 47.60
CA ILE A 485 33.67 -16.85 48.67
C ILE A 485 32.30 -16.49 48.08
N GLU A 486 32.24 -15.70 47.01
CA GLU A 486 31.00 -15.42 46.28
C GLU A 486 30.38 -16.70 45.70
N ALA A 487 31.16 -17.55 45.03
CA ALA A 487 30.66 -18.82 44.52
C ALA A 487 30.16 -19.76 45.63
N ILE A 488 30.83 -19.75 46.79
CA ILE A 488 30.37 -20.48 47.98
C ILE A 488 29.07 -19.88 48.51
N ALA A 489 28.97 -18.55 48.63
CA ALA A 489 27.77 -17.87 49.11
C ALA A 489 26.55 -18.17 48.24
N GLU A 490 26.70 -18.16 46.92
CA GLU A 490 25.64 -18.52 45.97
C GLU A 490 25.20 -19.98 46.12
N ARG A 491 26.16 -20.90 46.17
CA ARG A 491 25.84 -22.34 46.32
C ARG A 491 25.25 -22.65 47.69
N LEU A 492 25.70 -21.94 48.72
CA LEU A 492 25.19 -22.05 50.08
C LEU A 492 23.75 -21.55 50.14
N ALA A 493 23.42 -20.41 49.53
CA ALA A 493 22.05 -19.89 49.50
C ALA A 493 21.05 -20.92 48.95
N LEU A 494 21.40 -21.57 47.83
CA LEU A 494 20.58 -22.62 47.23
C LEU A 494 20.50 -23.88 48.11
N SER A 495 21.62 -24.27 48.72
CA SER A 495 21.67 -25.47 49.56
C SER A 495 20.88 -25.29 50.86
N LEU A 496 20.92 -24.07 51.43
CA LEU A 496 20.13 -23.69 52.60
C LEU A 496 18.63 -23.68 52.27
N ASP A 497 18.21 -23.17 51.10
CA ASP A 497 16.79 -23.21 50.69
C ASP A 497 16.28 -24.63 50.49
N ASN A 498 17.11 -25.49 49.87
CA ASN A 498 16.78 -26.91 49.72
C ASN A 498 16.69 -27.63 51.08
N ALA A 499 17.63 -27.36 52.00
CA ALA A 499 17.60 -27.94 53.34
C ALA A 499 16.36 -27.48 54.12
N ARG A 500 16.04 -26.18 54.07
CA ARG A 500 14.83 -25.60 54.65
C ARG A 500 13.56 -26.28 54.12
N LEU A 501 13.43 -26.39 52.80
CA LEU A 501 12.28 -27.03 52.15
C LEU A 501 12.17 -28.51 52.52
N PHE A 502 13.30 -29.22 52.63
CA PHE A 502 13.32 -30.61 53.06
C PHE A 502 12.84 -30.76 54.50
N GLU A 503 13.33 -29.92 55.41
CA GLU A 503 12.90 -29.91 56.82
C GLU A 503 11.40 -29.58 56.95
N GLU A 504 10.91 -28.56 56.24
CA GLU A 504 9.49 -28.22 56.22
C GLU A 504 8.62 -29.37 55.69
N THR A 505 9.07 -30.02 54.62
CA THR A 505 8.37 -31.18 54.06
C THR A 505 8.36 -32.35 55.04
N GLN A 506 9.48 -32.59 55.74
CA GLN A 506 9.58 -33.64 56.74
C GLN A 506 8.66 -33.37 57.93
N GLU A 507 8.63 -32.13 58.44
CA GLU A 507 7.75 -31.74 59.54
C GLU A 507 6.27 -31.83 59.13
N ALA A 508 5.92 -31.37 57.93
CA ALA A 508 4.57 -31.51 57.39
C ALA A 508 4.15 -32.99 57.29
N SER A 509 5.06 -33.87 56.82
CA SER A 509 4.81 -35.31 56.74
C SER A 509 4.62 -35.95 58.12
N ILE A 510 5.40 -35.56 59.12
CA ILE A 510 5.24 -36.04 60.51
C ILE A 510 3.87 -35.59 61.05
N ASN A 511 3.51 -34.32 60.86
CA ASN A 511 2.23 -33.78 61.32
C ASN A 511 1.04 -34.50 60.64
N GLU A 512 1.13 -34.77 59.34
CA GLU A 512 0.11 -35.52 58.60
C GLU A 512 -0.01 -36.97 59.11
N GLN A 513 1.10 -37.64 59.39
CA GLN A 513 1.08 -39.00 59.95
C GLN A 513 0.43 -39.04 61.34
N VAL A 514 0.71 -38.05 62.19
CA VAL A 514 0.07 -37.91 63.50
C VAL A 514 -1.44 -37.74 63.35
N ILE A 515 -1.89 -36.84 62.47
CA ILE A 515 -3.32 -36.60 62.20
C ILE A 515 -3.99 -37.86 61.64
N SER A 516 -3.37 -38.54 60.67
CA SER A 516 -3.89 -39.75 60.04
C SER A 516 -4.06 -40.90 61.05
N THR A 517 -3.08 -41.06 61.95
CA THR A 517 -3.13 -42.05 63.03
C THR A 517 -4.30 -41.74 63.97
N MET A 518 -4.46 -40.47 64.39
CA MET A 518 -5.60 -40.07 65.21
C MET A 518 -6.95 -40.36 64.55
N VAL A 519 -7.12 -40.02 63.26
CA VAL A 519 -8.37 -40.27 62.54
C VAL A 519 -8.67 -41.77 62.50
N THR A 520 -7.65 -42.61 62.30
CA THR A 520 -7.78 -44.07 62.32
C THR A 520 -8.21 -44.57 63.70
N ASP A 521 -7.58 -44.07 64.77
CA ASP A 521 -7.96 -44.39 66.14
C ASP A 521 -9.41 -43.99 66.43
N PHE A 522 -9.84 -42.81 65.95
CA PHE A 522 -11.23 -42.35 66.10
C PHE A 522 -12.22 -43.26 65.38
N GLN A 523 -11.90 -43.71 64.17
CA GLN A 523 -12.76 -44.63 63.39
C GLN A 523 -12.86 -46.03 63.99
N SER A 524 -11.90 -46.43 64.82
CA SER A 524 -11.91 -47.74 65.50
C SER A 524 -12.80 -47.79 66.75
N THR A 525 -13.25 -46.63 67.24
CA THR A 525 -14.09 -46.54 68.44
C THR A 525 -15.56 -46.83 68.14
N ASN A 526 -16.22 -47.62 69.00
CA ASN A 526 -17.62 -48.03 68.82
C ASN A 526 -18.62 -47.27 69.73
N SER A 527 -18.15 -46.27 70.48
CA SER A 527 -18.95 -45.50 71.43
C SER A 527 -18.58 -44.02 71.35
N LEU A 528 -19.59 -43.15 71.43
CA LEU A 528 -19.38 -41.69 71.47
C LEU A 528 -18.48 -41.27 72.63
N GLN A 529 -18.57 -41.94 73.78
CA GLN A 529 -17.76 -41.62 74.95
C GLN A 529 -16.28 -41.96 74.71
N ASP A 530 -16.00 -43.12 74.12
CA ASP A 530 -14.64 -43.57 73.82
C ASP A 530 -14.01 -42.70 72.73
N LEU A 531 -14.78 -42.30 71.71
CA LEU A 531 -14.34 -41.37 70.68
C LEU A 531 -13.90 -40.03 71.30
N LEU A 532 -14.70 -39.46 72.20
CA LEU A 532 -14.38 -38.19 72.87
C LEU A 532 -13.15 -38.31 73.77
N GLN A 533 -12.98 -39.45 74.45
CA GLN A 533 -11.82 -39.68 75.30
C GLN A 533 -10.54 -39.87 74.47
N THR A 534 -10.59 -40.71 73.43
CA THR A 534 -9.47 -40.94 72.50
C THR A 534 -9.09 -39.65 71.77
N ALA A 535 -10.07 -38.86 71.32
CA ALA A 535 -9.83 -37.55 70.72
C ALA A 535 -9.17 -36.57 71.68
N LEU A 536 -9.64 -36.53 72.93
CA LEU A 536 -9.06 -35.63 73.92
C LEU A 536 -7.63 -36.02 74.27
N VAL A 537 -7.35 -37.31 74.47
CA VAL A 537 -6.01 -37.84 74.75
C VAL A 537 -5.06 -37.54 73.59
N GLY A 538 -5.44 -37.92 72.36
CA GLY A 538 -4.62 -37.68 71.17
C GLY A 538 -4.28 -36.20 70.98
N LEU A 539 -5.28 -35.31 71.15
CA LEU A 539 -5.06 -33.85 71.07
C LEU A 539 -4.12 -33.34 72.16
N THR A 540 -4.28 -33.79 73.40
CA THR A 540 -3.41 -33.35 74.50
C THR A 540 -1.97 -33.84 74.34
N GLU A 541 -1.78 -35.08 73.88
CA GLU A 541 -0.46 -35.65 73.66
C GLU A 541 0.26 -34.98 72.49
N SER A 542 -0.42 -34.74 71.36
CA SER A 542 0.21 -34.18 70.17
C SER A 542 0.50 -32.68 70.28
N LEU A 543 -0.25 -31.95 71.09
CA LEU A 543 0.00 -30.53 71.36
C LEU A 543 0.89 -30.29 72.58
N GLY A 544 1.32 -31.35 73.29
CA GLY A 544 2.02 -31.23 74.57
C GLY A 544 1.21 -30.48 75.63
N ALA A 545 -0.12 -30.56 75.56
CA ALA A 545 -1.00 -29.82 76.44
C ALA A 545 -1.22 -30.59 77.76
N ASN A 546 -1.00 -29.92 78.90
CA ASN A 546 -1.15 -30.53 80.23
C ASN A 546 -2.61 -30.86 80.60
N THR A 547 -3.58 -30.20 79.97
CA THR A 547 -5.02 -30.38 80.21
C THR A 547 -5.81 -30.08 78.95
N GLY A 548 -6.93 -30.77 78.73
CA GLY A 548 -7.90 -30.41 77.71
C GLY A 548 -9.32 -30.84 78.11
N THR A 549 -10.33 -30.28 77.44
CA THR A 549 -11.74 -30.69 77.63
C THR A 549 -12.50 -30.65 76.32
N ILE A 550 -13.30 -31.68 76.04
CA ILE A 550 -14.29 -31.69 74.95
C ILE A 550 -15.68 -31.70 75.59
N ARG A 551 -16.59 -30.82 75.12
CA ARG A 551 -17.97 -30.72 75.63
C ARG A 551 -18.97 -30.76 74.49
N LEU A 552 -19.87 -31.73 74.51
CA LEU A 552 -21.04 -31.77 73.64
C LEU A 552 -22.24 -31.19 74.40
N SER A 553 -22.65 -29.99 74.04
CA SER A 553 -23.84 -29.34 74.62
C SER A 553 -24.41 -28.31 73.64
N LYS A 554 -25.64 -27.85 73.89
CA LYS A 554 -26.15 -26.66 73.21
C LYS A 554 -25.24 -25.48 73.56
N VAL A 555 -24.55 -24.91 72.57
CA VAL A 555 -23.56 -23.82 72.76
C VAL A 555 -24.19 -22.72 73.63
N PRO A 556 -23.62 -22.41 74.81
CA PRO A 556 -24.25 -21.50 75.76
C PRO A 556 -24.35 -20.08 75.18
N THR A 557 -25.56 -19.53 75.19
CA THR A 557 -25.85 -18.15 74.76
C THR A 557 -25.61 -17.21 75.95
N GLN A 558 -24.34 -16.89 76.19
CA GLN A 558 -23.80 -15.94 77.18
C GLN A 558 -24.16 -16.14 78.68
N ALA A 559 -23.15 -15.86 79.52
CA ALA A 559 -23.17 -15.76 80.98
C ALA A 559 -23.27 -17.08 81.77
N ASN A 560 -22.12 -17.74 81.96
CA ASN A 560 -21.64 -18.25 83.25
C ASN A 560 -20.24 -18.89 83.05
N TYR A 561 -19.20 -18.06 82.95
CA TYR A 561 -17.82 -18.55 83.05
C TYR A 561 -17.44 -18.66 84.52
N THR A 562 -17.58 -19.84 85.12
CA THR A 562 -16.90 -20.14 86.38
C THR A 562 -15.46 -20.54 86.05
N THR A 563 -14.51 -19.68 86.40
CA THR A 563 -13.07 -19.96 86.32
C THR A 563 -12.76 -21.14 87.24
N LEU A 564 -12.51 -22.32 86.67
CA LEU A 564 -11.97 -23.46 87.40
C LEU A 564 -10.47 -23.23 87.59
N THR A 565 -10.09 -22.74 88.77
CA THR A 565 -8.69 -22.72 89.22
C THR A 565 -8.17 -24.15 89.38
N THR A 566 -7.08 -24.46 88.70
CA THR A 566 -6.30 -25.69 88.86
C THR A 566 -5.79 -25.81 90.30
N HIS A 567 -6.15 -26.91 90.96
CA HIS A 567 -5.76 -27.20 92.34
C HIS A 567 -4.32 -27.73 92.38
N ASN A 568 -3.33 -26.85 92.50
CA ASN A 568 -1.96 -27.23 92.86
C ASN A 568 -1.80 -27.15 94.39
N GLY A 569 -1.64 -28.33 95.02
CA GLY A 569 -1.33 -28.44 96.44
C GLY A 569 0.16 -28.28 96.69
N THR A 570 0.58 -27.11 97.14
CA THR A 570 1.76 -26.94 98.01
C THR A 570 1.51 -25.81 99.00
N LYS A 571 1.28 -26.19 100.26
CA LYS A 571 1.35 -25.26 101.39
C LYS A 571 2.81 -24.84 101.57
N ASN A 572 3.07 -23.55 101.47
CA ASN A 572 3.80 -22.80 102.49
C ASN A 572 3.57 -21.31 102.25
N GLY A 573 2.85 -20.68 103.17
CA GLY A 573 2.74 -19.23 103.19
C GLY A 573 4.07 -18.62 103.58
N HIS A 574 4.43 -17.50 102.94
CA HIS A 574 4.97 -16.33 103.62
C HIS A 574 4.86 -15.11 102.68
N GLN A 575 4.20 -14.08 103.22
CA GLN A 575 4.47 -12.65 103.08
C GLN A 575 4.18 -11.90 101.77
N ASN A 576 3.20 -10.99 101.91
CA ASN A 576 3.21 -9.55 101.61
C ASN A 576 3.63 -9.05 100.23
N GLY A 577 2.77 -8.20 99.67
CA GLY A 577 3.20 -7.18 98.71
C GLY A 577 2.06 -6.58 97.91
N THR A 578 1.46 -5.53 98.47
CA THR A 578 0.41 -4.67 97.90
C THR A 578 0.62 -4.25 96.44
N ALA A 579 -0.51 -4.21 95.74
CA ALA A 579 -0.72 -3.60 94.44
C ALA A 579 -0.22 -2.14 94.36
N TYR A 580 0.26 -1.76 93.17
CA TYR A 580 0.07 -0.41 92.65
C TYR A 580 -0.28 -0.46 91.17
N ASN A 581 -1.41 0.20 90.88
CA ASN A 581 -2.09 0.32 89.59
C ASN A 581 -1.49 1.52 88.83
N GLY A 582 -1.34 1.38 87.51
CA GLY A 582 -0.80 2.42 86.63
C GLY A 582 -1.37 2.30 85.22
N ASN A 583 -2.52 2.92 85.01
CA ASN A 583 -3.16 3.18 83.72
C ASN A 583 -2.24 3.96 82.76
N GLY A 584 -2.30 3.63 81.47
CA GLY A 584 -1.70 4.43 80.40
C GLY A 584 -2.31 4.18 79.02
N LYS A 585 -3.28 5.04 78.66
CA LYS A 585 -3.65 5.60 77.32
C LYS A 585 -3.06 4.85 76.10
N GLY A 586 -3.83 4.38 75.11
CA GLY A 586 -4.87 5.09 74.36
C GLY A 586 -4.31 5.60 73.04
N ASN A 587 -4.71 5.01 71.90
CA ASN A 587 -5.19 5.71 70.70
C ASN A 587 -5.50 4.71 69.57
N GLY A 588 -6.78 4.63 69.19
CA GLY A 588 -7.22 4.07 67.92
C GLY A 588 -7.73 5.21 67.05
N ASN A 589 -7.10 5.40 65.89
CA ASN A 589 -7.66 6.21 64.81
C ASN A 589 -8.27 5.25 63.79
N GLY A 590 -9.58 5.42 63.53
CA GLY A 590 -10.29 4.74 62.47
C GLY A 590 -10.59 5.69 61.29
N TYR A 591 -10.69 5.13 60.10
CA TYR A 591 -11.48 5.61 58.96
C TYR A 591 -11.97 4.34 58.24
N HIS A 592 -13.20 3.87 58.47
CA HIS A 592 -14.44 4.17 57.74
C HIS A 592 -14.42 3.88 56.24
N ALA A 593 -15.13 2.82 55.84
CA ALA A 593 -15.88 2.77 54.60
C ALA A 593 -17.37 2.56 54.94
N ASN A 594 -18.18 3.41 54.35
CA ASN A 594 -19.58 3.68 54.60
C ASN A 594 -20.40 3.06 53.46
N HIS A 595 -21.46 2.30 53.75
CA HIS A 595 -22.60 2.19 52.84
C HIS A 595 -23.89 2.14 53.64
N ASN A 596 -24.69 3.18 53.44
CA ASN A 596 -25.97 3.43 54.07
C ASN A 596 -27.11 3.10 53.11
N ASN A 597 -28.22 2.80 53.75
CA ASN A 597 -29.44 2.18 53.26
C ASN A 597 -30.43 3.20 52.67
N GLY A 598 -31.41 2.70 51.90
CA GLY A 598 -32.78 3.23 51.94
C GLY A 598 -33.40 3.70 50.62
N GLY A 599 -34.57 3.14 50.28
CA GLY A 599 -35.61 3.91 49.59
C GLY A 599 -36.59 3.15 48.69
N SER A 600 -37.70 2.70 49.29
CA SER A 600 -39.08 2.71 48.75
C SER A 600 -39.48 1.94 47.48
N HIS A 601 -40.38 0.97 47.69
CA HIS A 601 -41.45 0.48 46.80
C HIS A 601 -42.43 1.61 46.40
N PRO A 602 -43.18 1.52 45.25
CA PRO A 602 -44.36 0.64 45.21
C PRO A 602 -44.76 0.01 43.84
N ALA A 603 -45.55 -1.06 43.98
CA ALA A 603 -46.74 -1.47 43.20
C ALA A 603 -46.67 -1.98 41.74
N SER A 604 -47.12 -3.26 41.64
CA SER A 604 -48.19 -3.82 40.78
C SER A 604 -47.99 -4.08 39.28
N ASP A 605 -48.50 -5.28 38.92
CA ASP A 605 -48.87 -5.82 37.60
C ASP A 605 -47.72 -6.06 36.62
N GLY A 606 -47.61 -7.19 35.92
CA GLY A 606 -48.49 -8.31 35.67
C GLY A 606 -47.96 -8.95 34.39
N GLY A 607 -47.70 -10.25 34.39
CA GLY A 607 -48.29 -11.06 33.33
C GLY A 607 -47.25 -11.83 32.52
N ILE A 608 -47.56 -13.10 32.37
CA ILE A 608 -46.92 -14.13 31.57
C ILE A 608 -47.07 -13.80 30.08
N ALA A 609 -45.98 -13.91 29.31
CA ALA A 609 -45.89 -14.58 27.99
C ALA A 609 -44.45 -14.51 27.49
#